data_AF-A0A660ZS08-F1
#
_entry.id   AF-A0A660ZS08-F1
#
_cell.length_a   1.000
_cell.length_b   1.000
_cell.length_c   1.000
_cell.angle_alpha   90.00
_cell.angle_beta   90.00
_cell.angle_gamma   90.00
#
_symmetry.space_group_name_H-M   'P 1'
#
loop_
_entity.id
_entity.type
_entity.pdbx_description
1 polymer ?
#
loop_
_entity_poly.entity_id
_entity_poly.type
_entity_poly.pdbx_seq_one_letter_code
_entity_poly.pdbx_strand_id
1 'polypeptide(L)'
;MFLAGVQSLAGLNTIPIHVTNLILHILLAWLVLLAMTRLGFSLVQSFGGALFMLISQANVHAVSSNDTLSQVGSTLAGVLALYALIRAMKGIFKKGAVKEERTKKNRNVAAHTDLQNSSLVPKDTSPESPLYTSSEKPSASAAETAGSARGSAYGYYILSVVLFAISLIFKETAVSFLLITAVMLFSARWIHKLPRGNTALLRAAVLLLPYIAVTLSYLFVRSQVVTSRAAFGSNPYNFHIGFNIARNLALLFTAAASPISTVTLYTAAKTGHAAGFSIYITVAAIFVVPTICGLARLRKNKAVLLAFAFSILALFPAFLLNHVSELYVYNAMPFIALLVGAGFGLFAERSDVKLEKTIAVAVAIVVGASNIGAIASKTSLMWENGERAQVIITQLKHTIKTHPQCSCLYLVNPQCEMVEYSIFTYNGFHIVKNSLQYIKESTNREDLDIEIITSSEYANLDKSLLKNCVFLTTTSCRGAGVKTLNE
;
A
#
# COMPACT_ATOMS: atom_id res chain seq x y z
N MET A 1 1.80 -19.95 3.34
CA MET A 1 2.80 -20.76 2.60
C MET A 1 4.23 -20.27 2.83
N PHE A 2 4.58 -19.03 2.50
CA PHE A 2 5.95 -18.52 2.75
C PHE A 2 6.41 -18.70 4.20
N LEU A 3 5.62 -18.22 5.17
CA LEU A 3 5.97 -18.33 6.59
C LEU A 3 6.17 -19.79 7.01
N ALA A 4 5.28 -20.70 6.60
CA ALA A 4 5.44 -22.13 6.86
C ALA A 4 6.72 -22.70 6.22
N GLY A 5 7.07 -22.26 5.01
CA GLY A 5 8.33 -22.62 4.35
C GLY A 5 9.56 -22.14 5.14
N VAL A 6 9.57 -20.87 5.55
CA VAL A 6 10.64 -20.33 6.39
C VAL A 6 10.73 -21.08 7.73
N GLN A 7 9.59 -21.34 8.37
CA GLN A 7 9.54 -22.09 9.63
C GLN A 7 10.06 -23.52 9.47
N SER A 8 9.78 -24.18 8.35
CA SER A 8 10.29 -25.53 8.09
C SER A 8 11.81 -25.57 7.86
N LEU A 9 12.39 -24.51 7.30
CA LEU A 9 13.82 -24.46 6.94
C LEU A 9 14.69 -23.82 8.02
N ALA A 10 14.16 -22.82 8.72
CA ALA A 10 14.90 -21.96 9.65
C ALA A 10 14.28 -21.92 11.06
N GLY A 11 13.23 -22.70 11.33
CA GLY A 11 12.57 -22.75 12.64
C GLY A 11 11.97 -21.40 13.04
N LEU A 12 12.33 -20.91 14.23
CA LEU A 12 11.88 -19.61 14.73
C LEU A 12 12.78 -18.44 14.30
N ASN A 13 13.82 -18.69 13.49
CA ASN A 13 14.69 -17.63 13.01
C ASN A 13 13.96 -16.74 11.98
N THR A 14 13.81 -15.46 12.32
CA THR A 14 13.06 -14.49 11.50
C THR A 14 13.93 -13.76 10.46
N ILE A 15 15.26 -13.95 10.49
CA ILE A 15 16.19 -13.31 9.55
C ILE A 15 15.77 -13.48 8.08
N PRO A 16 15.38 -14.69 7.60
CA PRO A 16 14.96 -14.86 6.21
C PRO A 16 13.74 -14.00 5.83
N ILE A 17 12.82 -13.77 6.78
CA ILE A 17 11.64 -12.92 6.58
C ILE A 17 12.08 -11.46 6.39
N HIS A 18 12.92 -10.95 7.28
CA HIS A 18 13.40 -9.57 7.22
C HIS A 18 14.23 -9.29 5.97
N VAL A 19 15.15 -10.20 5.61
CA VAL A 19 15.95 -10.08 4.38
C VAL A 19 15.05 -10.06 3.15
N THR A 20 14.05 -10.94 3.09
CA THR A 20 13.08 -10.97 1.99
C THR A 20 12.31 -9.65 1.91
N ASN A 21 11.74 -9.17 3.02
CA ASN A 21 11.01 -7.90 3.06
C ASN A 21 11.89 -6.72 2.62
N LEU A 22 13.14 -6.67 3.07
CA LEU A 22 14.09 -5.61 2.71
C LEU A 22 14.40 -5.61 1.21
N ILE A 23 14.66 -6.78 0.62
CA ILE A 23 14.90 -6.90 -0.83
C ILE A 23 13.68 -6.41 -1.61
N LEU A 24 12.47 -6.85 -1.25
CA LEU A 24 11.25 -6.42 -1.93
C LEU A 24 10.99 -4.92 -1.77
N HIS A 25 11.35 -4.35 -0.61
CA HIS A 25 11.26 -2.92 -0.34
C HIS A 25 12.24 -2.10 -1.21
N ILE A 26 13.49 -2.55 -1.33
CA ILE A 26 14.49 -1.95 -2.22
C ILE A 26 14.02 -2.00 -3.68
N LEU A 27 13.47 -3.14 -4.12
CA LEU A 27 12.91 -3.28 -5.46
C LEU A 27 11.74 -2.30 -5.69
N LEU A 28 10.88 -2.08 -4.70
CA LEU A 28 9.81 -1.07 -4.77
C LEU A 28 10.38 0.35 -4.90
N ALA A 29 11.40 0.72 -4.13
CA ALA A 29 12.07 2.01 -4.25
C ALA A 29 12.71 2.20 -5.65
N TRP A 30 13.33 1.15 -6.19
CA TRP A 30 13.85 1.15 -7.56
C TRP A 30 12.73 1.29 -8.60
N LEU A 31 11.58 0.66 -8.41
CA LEU A 31 10.43 0.87 -9.28
C LEU A 31 9.94 2.32 -9.22
N VAL A 32 9.88 2.96 -8.05
CA VAL A 32 9.55 4.40 -7.95
C VAL A 32 10.52 5.25 -8.79
N LEU A 33 11.84 5.00 -8.68
CA LEU A 33 12.85 5.67 -9.51
C LEU A 33 12.58 5.49 -11.01
N LEU A 34 12.32 4.26 -11.44
CA LEU A 34 12.00 3.94 -12.83
C LEU A 34 10.68 4.55 -13.29
N ALA A 35 9.70 4.72 -12.40
CA ALA A 35 8.41 5.30 -12.72
C ALA A 35 8.60 6.77 -13.06
N MET A 36 9.28 7.48 -12.15
CA MET A 36 9.49 8.90 -12.23
C MET A 36 10.31 9.30 -13.44
N THR A 37 11.42 8.60 -13.69
CA THR A 37 12.25 8.81 -14.89
C THR A 37 11.46 8.59 -16.18
N ARG A 38 10.62 7.55 -16.26
CA ARG A 38 9.75 7.29 -17.43
C ARG A 38 8.60 8.29 -17.59
N LEU A 39 8.21 8.97 -16.52
CA LEU A 39 7.21 10.03 -16.54
C LEU A 39 7.81 11.41 -16.87
N GLY A 40 9.14 11.48 -17.10
CA GLY A 40 9.84 12.69 -17.50
C GLY A 40 10.21 13.62 -16.34
N PHE A 41 10.16 13.13 -15.10
CA PHE A 41 10.71 13.86 -13.96
C PHE A 41 12.24 13.83 -14.01
N SER A 42 12.88 14.86 -13.44
CA SER A 42 14.34 14.96 -13.41
C SER A 42 14.97 13.86 -12.57
N LEU A 43 16.29 13.71 -12.65
CA LEU A 43 17.03 12.74 -11.85
C LEU A 43 16.94 13.07 -10.34
N VAL A 44 16.99 14.36 -9.95
CA VAL A 44 16.88 14.77 -8.55
C VAL A 44 15.49 14.45 -7.99
N GLN A 45 14.44 14.75 -8.75
CA GLN A 45 13.06 14.43 -8.37
C GLN A 45 12.86 12.91 -8.23
N SER A 46 13.35 12.16 -9.21
CA SER A 46 13.22 10.70 -9.25
C SER A 46 14.00 10.02 -8.12
N PHE A 47 15.23 10.47 -7.87
CA PHE A 47 16.05 9.98 -6.77
C PHE A 47 15.46 10.37 -5.41
N GLY A 48 14.99 11.60 -5.26
CA GLY A 48 14.32 12.07 -4.04
C GLY A 48 13.09 11.23 -3.69
N GLY A 49 12.26 10.90 -4.68
CA GLY A 49 11.12 10.00 -4.48
C GLY A 49 11.55 8.58 -4.10
N ALA A 50 12.51 8.00 -4.81
CA ALA A 50 13.03 6.66 -4.49
C ALA A 50 13.68 6.58 -3.11
N LEU A 51 14.49 7.58 -2.76
CA LEU A 51 15.11 7.68 -1.44
C LEU A 51 14.06 7.82 -0.35
N PHE A 52 13.06 8.68 -0.54
CA PHE A 52 11.93 8.80 0.39
C PHE A 52 11.17 7.48 0.56
N MET A 53 10.94 6.73 -0.52
CA MET A 53 10.37 5.38 -0.43
C MET A 53 11.25 4.46 0.42
N LEU A 54 12.58 4.53 0.28
CA LEU A 54 13.50 3.66 1.00
C LEU A 54 13.61 3.97 2.49
N ILE A 55 13.58 5.26 2.86
CA ILE A 55 13.88 5.69 4.24
C ILE A 55 12.67 6.24 5.00
N SER A 56 11.46 6.26 4.43
CA SER A 56 10.31 6.78 5.16
C SER A 56 9.98 5.92 6.38
N GLN A 57 9.85 6.56 7.55
CA GLN A 57 9.49 5.92 8.82
C GLN A 57 8.13 5.18 8.77
N ALA A 58 7.25 5.58 7.85
CA ALA A 58 5.95 4.95 7.61
C ALA A 58 6.07 3.50 7.12
N ASN A 59 7.23 3.14 6.55
CA ASN A 59 7.50 1.81 6.01
C ASN A 59 7.99 0.81 7.05
N VAL A 60 8.42 1.25 8.24
CA VAL A 60 9.08 0.40 9.24
C VAL A 60 8.22 -0.80 9.61
N HIS A 61 6.94 -0.59 9.92
CA HIS A 61 6.06 -1.68 10.31
C HIS A 61 5.95 -2.73 9.18
N ALA A 62 5.82 -2.29 7.93
CA ALA A 62 5.71 -3.21 6.80
C ALA A 62 7.01 -3.98 6.51
N VAL A 63 8.18 -3.37 6.73
CA VAL A 63 9.47 -3.96 6.36
C VAL A 63 10.05 -4.79 7.51
N SER A 64 10.01 -4.26 8.73
CA SER A 64 10.69 -4.83 9.90
C SER A 64 9.84 -5.83 10.69
N SER A 65 8.54 -5.99 10.38
CA SER A 65 7.68 -6.95 11.08
C SER A 65 7.67 -8.34 10.43
N ASN A 66 7.33 -9.36 11.23
CA ASN A 66 7.36 -10.75 10.80
C ASN A 66 6.14 -11.16 9.96
N ASP A 67 4.99 -10.48 10.13
CA ASP A 67 3.72 -10.83 9.46
C ASP A 67 3.32 -9.84 8.36
N THR A 68 4.32 -9.19 7.75
CA THR A 68 4.08 -8.09 6.81
C THR A 68 4.61 -8.35 5.41
N LEU A 69 5.12 -9.56 5.12
CA LEU A 69 5.39 -9.97 3.74
C LEU A 69 4.12 -9.87 2.88
N SER A 70 2.96 -10.17 3.46
CA SER A 70 1.66 -9.94 2.84
C SER A 70 1.52 -8.51 2.31
N GLN A 71 1.92 -7.51 3.10
CA GLN A 71 1.85 -6.10 2.72
C GLN A 71 2.87 -5.77 1.63
N VAL A 72 4.15 -6.11 1.84
CA VAL A 72 5.23 -5.73 0.92
C VAL A 72 5.11 -6.44 -0.43
N GLY A 73 4.85 -7.75 -0.41
CA GLY A 73 4.64 -8.57 -1.60
C GLY A 73 3.40 -8.16 -2.37
N SER A 74 2.28 -7.87 -1.69
CA SER A 74 1.07 -7.33 -2.31
C SER A 74 1.35 -6.02 -3.04
N THR A 75 1.99 -5.05 -2.39
CA THR A 75 2.33 -3.76 -3.01
C THR A 75 3.23 -3.94 -4.22
N LEU A 76 4.29 -4.76 -4.11
CA LEU A 76 5.22 -5.00 -5.23
C LEU A 76 4.50 -5.63 -6.42
N ALA A 77 3.74 -6.72 -6.19
CA ALA A 77 3.00 -7.39 -7.26
C ALA A 77 1.95 -6.47 -7.89
N GLY A 78 1.25 -5.67 -7.09
CA GLY A 78 0.27 -4.69 -7.56
C GLY A 78 0.92 -3.58 -8.39
N VAL A 79 2.04 -3.01 -7.95
CA VAL A 79 2.80 -2.01 -8.72
C VAL A 79 3.34 -2.61 -10.02
N LEU A 80 3.90 -3.82 -9.99
CA LEU A 80 4.35 -4.53 -11.19
C LEU A 80 3.19 -4.80 -12.16
N ALA A 81 2.00 -5.13 -11.65
CA ALA A 81 0.80 -5.27 -12.46
C ALA A 81 0.49 -3.96 -13.20
N LEU A 82 0.54 -2.81 -12.52
CA LEU A 82 0.35 -1.51 -13.15
C LEU A 82 1.41 -1.23 -14.23
N TYR A 83 2.68 -1.56 -13.98
CA TYR A 83 3.75 -1.43 -14.97
C TYR A 83 3.51 -2.24 -16.24
N ALA A 84 3.14 -3.51 -16.06
CA ALA A 84 2.80 -4.39 -17.17
C ALA A 84 1.60 -3.84 -17.95
N LEU A 85 0.58 -3.33 -17.25
CA LEU A 85 -0.58 -2.72 -17.90
C LEU A 85 -0.23 -1.45 -18.67
N ILE A 86 0.61 -0.56 -18.11
CA ILE A 86 1.09 0.64 -18.81
C ILE A 86 1.80 0.26 -20.13
N ARG A 87 2.60 -0.80 -20.13
CA ARG A 87 3.23 -1.31 -21.37
C ARG A 87 2.20 -1.86 -22.36
N ALA A 88 1.23 -2.64 -21.88
CA ALA A 88 0.17 -3.19 -22.71
C ALA A 88 -0.70 -2.09 -23.37
N MET A 89 -1.08 -1.06 -22.60
CA MET A 89 -1.93 0.02 -23.07
C MET A 89 -1.36 0.77 -24.27
N LYS A 90 -0.03 1.00 -24.31
CA LYS A 90 0.64 1.65 -25.44
C LYS A 90 0.40 0.89 -26.76
N GLY A 91 0.40 -0.44 -26.73
CA GLY A 91 0.14 -1.28 -27.90
C GLY A 91 -1.35 -1.39 -28.25
N ILE A 92 -2.20 -1.60 -27.25
CA ILE A 92 -3.63 -1.86 -27.43
C ILE A 92 -4.39 -0.62 -27.92
N PHE A 93 -4.13 0.55 -27.33
CA PHE A 93 -4.85 1.78 -27.67
C PHE A 93 -4.34 2.44 -28.96
N LYS A 94 -3.04 2.43 -29.23
CA LYS A 94 -2.46 3.02 -30.46
C LYS A 94 -3.03 2.36 -31.72
N LYS A 95 -3.20 1.04 -31.73
CA LYS A 95 -3.82 0.30 -32.85
C LYS A 95 -5.33 0.57 -33.00
N GLY A 96 -6.02 0.83 -31.90
CA GLY A 96 -7.46 1.19 -31.92
C GLY A 96 -7.72 2.48 -32.68
N ALA A 97 -6.91 3.52 -32.41
CA ALA A 97 -7.02 4.80 -33.07
C ALA A 97 -6.81 4.68 -34.59
N VAL A 98 -5.78 3.95 -35.03
CA VAL A 98 -5.48 3.76 -36.47
C VAL A 98 -6.62 3.04 -37.21
N LYS A 99 -7.23 2.02 -36.59
CA LYS A 99 -8.36 1.30 -37.21
C LYS A 99 -9.59 2.22 -37.34
N GLU A 100 -9.90 3.01 -36.31
CA GLU A 100 -11.03 3.93 -36.32
C GLU A 100 -10.88 5.03 -37.38
N GLU A 101 -9.67 5.60 -37.50
CA GLU A 101 -9.36 6.62 -38.51
C GLU A 101 -9.48 6.09 -39.94
N ARG A 102 -8.97 4.89 -40.22
CA ARG A 102 -9.18 4.21 -41.51
C ARG A 102 -10.66 3.97 -41.81
N THR A 103 -11.45 3.59 -40.79
CA THR A 103 -12.87 3.29 -40.98
C THR A 103 -13.68 4.57 -41.25
N LYS A 104 -13.36 5.68 -40.57
CA LYS A 104 -13.93 7.00 -40.86
C LYS A 104 -13.57 7.49 -42.25
N LYS A 105 -12.30 7.35 -42.66
CA LYS A 105 -11.85 7.71 -44.02
C LYS A 105 -12.63 6.92 -45.07
N ASN A 106 -12.77 5.61 -44.91
CA ASN A 106 -13.52 4.77 -45.86
C ASN A 106 -15.01 5.09 -45.91
N ARG A 107 -15.65 5.42 -44.77
CA ARG A 107 -17.05 5.87 -44.75
C ARG A 107 -17.25 7.20 -45.48
N ASN A 108 -16.34 8.15 -45.29
CA ASN A 108 -16.42 9.44 -45.98
C ASN A 108 -16.20 9.31 -47.49
N VAL A 109 -15.31 8.39 -47.92
CA VAL A 109 -15.12 8.07 -49.34
C VAL A 109 -16.38 7.43 -49.92
N ALA A 110 -16.97 6.44 -49.24
CA ALA A 110 -18.22 5.81 -49.69
C ALA A 110 -19.37 6.83 -49.80
N ALA A 111 -19.55 7.69 -48.79
CA ALA A 111 -20.58 8.73 -48.80
C ALA A 111 -20.39 9.77 -49.93
N HIS A 112 -19.15 10.14 -50.26
CA HIS A 112 -18.87 11.02 -51.40
C HIS A 112 -19.12 10.33 -52.76
N THR A 113 -18.87 9.03 -52.85
CA THR A 113 -19.07 8.26 -54.09
C THR A 113 -20.57 8.08 -54.38
N ASP A 114 -21.38 7.86 -53.35
CA ASP A 114 -22.84 7.75 -53.49
C ASP A 114 -23.50 9.08 -53.88
N LEU A 115 -22.99 10.21 -53.38
CA LEU A 115 -23.46 11.54 -53.78
C LEU A 115 -23.15 11.86 -55.26
N GLN A 116 -21.96 11.50 -55.76
CA GLN A 116 -21.59 11.71 -57.17
C GLN A 116 -22.36 10.80 -58.14
N ASN A 117 -22.71 9.58 -57.73
CA ASN A 117 -23.51 8.67 -58.55
C ASN A 117 -25.02 9.02 -58.57
N SER A 118 -25.50 9.87 -57.65
CA SER A 118 -26.91 10.33 -57.64
C SER A 118 -27.20 11.50 -58.58
N SER A 119 -26.17 12.20 -59.07
CA SER A 119 -26.32 13.26 -60.08
C SER A 119 -26.07 12.72 -61.49
N LEU A 120 -27.07 12.03 -62.04
CA LEU A 120 -27.14 11.67 -63.47
C LEU A 120 -27.31 12.94 -64.31
N VAL A 121 -26.20 13.50 -64.79
CA VAL A 121 -26.16 14.36 -65.98
C VAL A 121 -25.42 13.57 -67.06
N PRO A 122 -26.02 13.31 -68.23
CA PRO A 122 -25.32 12.66 -69.32
C PRO A 122 -24.32 13.65 -69.91
N LYS A 123 -23.04 13.26 -69.98
CA LYS A 123 -22.03 14.04 -70.69
C LYS A 123 -21.27 13.13 -71.65
N ASP A 124 -21.34 13.53 -72.91
CA ASP A 124 -20.73 12.91 -74.07
C ASP A 124 -19.21 12.74 -73.97
N THR A 125 -18.81 11.56 -74.42
CA THR A 125 -17.55 11.13 -75.05
C THR A 125 -16.34 12.09 -75.10
N SER A 126 -15.27 11.68 -74.41
CA SER A 126 -13.92 11.58 -74.99
C SER A 126 -13.04 10.60 -74.17
N PRO A 127 -12.13 9.84 -74.78
CA PRO A 127 -11.37 8.81 -74.08
C PRO A 127 -10.00 9.36 -73.66
N GLU A 128 -9.83 9.67 -72.37
CA GLU A 128 -8.50 9.76 -71.75
C GLU A 128 -8.32 8.63 -70.74
N SER A 129 -7.36 7.78 -71.05
CA SER A 129 -6.89 6.64 -70.26
C SER A 129 -6.40 7.06 -68.87
N PRO A 130 -6.95 6.53 -67.77
CA PRO A 130 -6.42 6.82 -66.45
C PRO A 130 -5.18 5.96 -66.19
N LEU A 131 -4.09 6.65 -65.90
CA LEU A 131 -2.83 6.11 -65.41
C LEU A 131 -3.10 5.33 -64.10
N TYR A 132 -2.89 4.02 -64.15
CA TYR A 132 -2.98 3.10 -63.03
C TYR A 132 -1.96 3.52 -61.95
N THR A 133 -2.41 4.14 -60.86
CA THR A 133 -1.56 4.34 -59.69
C THR A 133 -1.45 2.99 -58.96
N SER A 134 -0.22 2.48 -58.88
CA SER A 134 0.12 1.24 -58.21
C SER A 134 -0.34 1.28 -56.75
N SER A 135 -1.34 0.45 -56.44
CA SER A 135 -1.63 0.02 -55.09
C SER A 135 -0.43 -0.76 -54.56
N GLU A 136 0.51 -0.06 -53.90
CA GLU A 136 1.57 -0.68 -53.13
C GLU A 136 0.91 -1.53 -52.03
N LYS A 137 0.86 -2.85 -52.27
CA LYS A 137 0.59 -3.82 -51.21
C LYS A 137 1.64 -3.61 -50.11
N PRO A 138 1.24 -3.46 -48.84
CA PRO A 138 2.20 -3.35 -47.75
C PRO A 138 3.14 -4.56 -47.78
N SER A 139 4.45 -4.30 -47.86
CA SER A 139 5.48 -5.32 -47.93
C SER A 139 5.34 -6.30 -46.75
N ALA A 140 5.57 -7.59 -47.03
CA ALA A 140 5.37 -8.67 -46.06
C ALA A 140 6.11 -8.45 -44.72
N SER A 141 7.24 -7.73 -44.72
CA SER A 141 8.01 -7.43 -43.51
C SER A 141 7.30 -6.45 -42.56
N ALA A 142 6.44 -5.55 -43.07
CA ALA A 142 5.63 -4.66 -42.26
C ALA A 142 4.47 -5.42 -41.56
N ALA A 143 3.98 -6.50 -42.16
CA ALA A 143 2.95 -7.35 -41.58
C ALA A 143 3.51 -8.24 -40.46
N GLU A 144 4.71 -8.81 -40.64
CA GLU A 144 5.40 -9.62 -39.61
C GLU A 144 5.79 -8.81 -38.37
N THR A 145 6.41 -7.64 -38.56
CA THR A 145 6.77 -6.73 -37.45
C THR A 145 5.53 -6.24 -36.69
N ALA A 146 4.41 -6.00 -37.38
CA ALA A 146 3.14 -5.64 -36.75
C ALA A 146 2.50 -6.79 -35.96
N GLY A 147 2.72 -8.05 -36.38
CA GLY A 147 2.30 -9.29 -35.71
C GLY A 147 3.06 -9.55 -34.41
N SER A 148 4.40 -9.48 -34.45
CA SER A 148 5.27 -9.63 -33.27
C SER A 148 4.96 -8.56 -32.19
N ALA A 149 4.79 -7.30 -32.60
CA ALA A 149 4.39 -6.22 -31.69
C ALA A 149 2.95 -6.38 -31.13
N ARG A 150 2.11 -7.22 -31.74
CA ARG A 150 0.76 -7.53 -31.22
C ARG A 150 0.83 -8.57 -30.12
N GLY A 151 1.61 -9.64 -30.32
CA GLY A 151 1.80 -10.69 -29.31
C GLY A 151 2.35 -10.13 -28.00
N SER A 152 3.31 -9.20 -28.08
CA SER A 152 3.92 -8.61 -26.89
C SER A 152 2.96 -7.76 -26.04
N ALA A 153 2.05 -6.99 -26.65
CA ALA A 153 1.11 -6.14 -25.91
C ALA A 153 0.08 -6.96 -25.10
N TYR A 154 -0.46 -8.03 -25.68
CA TYR A 154 -1.36 -8.94 -24.98
C TYR A 154 -0.62 -9.77 -23.92
N GLY A 155 0.63 -10.16 -24.18
CA GLY A 155 1.48 -10.81 -23.18
C GLY A 155 1.66 -9.96 -21.92
N TYR A 156 1.95 -8.66 -22.06
CA TYR A 156 2.02 -7.74 -20.92
C TYR A 156 0.68 -7.55 -20.21
N TYR A 157 -0.44 -7.59 -20.93
CA TYR A 157 -1.76 -7.49 -20.33
C TYR A 157 -2.07 -8.74 -19.47
N ILE A 158 -1.83 -9.94 -20.00
CA ILE A 158 -2.00 -11.20 -19.25
C ILE A 158 -1.09 -11.21 -18.02
N LEU A 159 0.18 -10.83 -18.18
CA LEU A 159 1.12 -10.71 -17.07
C LEU A 159 0.59 -9.74 -15.99
N SER A 160 -0.01 -8.62 -16.38
CA SER A 160 -0.61 -7.68 -15.44
C SER A 160 -1.76 -8.30 -14.63
N VAL A 161 -2.66 -9.04 -15.29
CA VAL A 161 -3.77 -9.72 -14.62
C VAL A 161 -3.25 -10.78 -13.64
N VAL A 162 -2.23 -11.56 -14.05
CA VAL A 162 -1.59 -12.57 -13.19
C VAL A 162 -0.91 -11.92 -11.98
N LEU A 163 -0.15 -10.84 -12.17
CA LEU A 163 0.49 -10.11 -11.08
C LEU A 163 -0.53 -9.50 -10.11
N PHE A 164 -1.67 -9.03 -10.62
CA PHE A 164 -2.78 -8.57 -9.77
C PHE A 164 -3.39 -9.72 -8.96
N ALA A 165 -3.58 -10.90 -9.56
CA ALA A 165 -4.02 -12.09 -8.83
C ALA A 165 -3.03 -12.48 -7.72
N ILE A 166 -1.73 -12.44 -8.01
CA ILE A 166 -0.65 -12.66 -7.02
C ILE A 166 -0.74 -11.62 -5.89
N SER A 167 -0.97 -10.35 -6.22
CA SER A 167 -1.14 -9.27 -5.24
C SER A 167 -2.29 -9.57 -4.26
N LEU A 168 -3.45 -10.02 -4.77
CA LEU A 168 -4.60 -10.44 -3.95
C LEU A 168 -4.29 -11.66 -3.06
N ILE A 169 -3.54 -12.64 -3.57
CA ILE A 169 -3.11 -13.80 -2.79
C ILE A 169 -2.22 -13.37 -1.61
N PHE A 170 -1.37 -12.36 -1.79
CA PHE A 170 -0.58 -11.80 -0.71
C PHE A 170 -1.45 -11.07 0.32
N LYS A 171 -2.38 -10.20 -0.12
CA LYS A 171 -3.23 -9.45 0.81
C LYS A 171 -4.56 -9.01 0.21
N GLU A 172 -5.62 -9.10 0.99
CA GLU A 172 -6.97 -8.67 0.59
C GLU A 172 -7.07 -7.16 0.27
N THR A 173 -6.26 -6.33 0.93
CA THR A 173 -6.22 -4.88 0.66
C THR A 173 -5.67 -4.55 -0.74
N ALA A 174 -5.13 -5.53 -1.47
CA ALA A 174 -4.78 -5.41 -2.89
C ALA A 174 -6.00 -5.15 -3.79
N VAL A 175 -7.23 -5.30 -3.30
CA VAL A 175 -8.44 -4.87 -4.03
C VAL A 175 -8.38 -3.39 -4.43
N SER A 176 -7.62 -2.56 -3.72
CA SER A 176 -7.30 -1.19 -4.15
C SER A 176 -6.70 -1.12 -5.56
N PHE A 177 -5.86 -2.09 -5.96
CA PHE A 177 -5.25 -2.12 -7.30
C PHE A 177 -6.28 -2.36 -8.41
N LEU A 178 -7.45 -2.93 -8.12
CA LEU A 178 -8.57 -2.98 -9.07
C LEU A 178 -9.07 -1.55 -9.37
N LEU A 179 -9.28 -0.74 -8.31
CA LEU A 179 -9.73 0.64 -8.45
C LEU A 179 -8.69 1.49 -9.18
N ILE A 180 -7.41 1.33 -8.84
CA ILE A 180 -6.30 2.01 -9.51
C ILE A 180 -6.25 1.61 -11.00
N THR A 181 -6.39 0.31 -11.30
CA THR A 181 -6.43 -0.21 -12.67
C THR A 181 -7.61 0.37 -13.45
N ALA A 182 -8.79 0.44 -12.84
CA ALA A 182 -9.96 1.06 -13.45
C ALA A 182 -9.69 2.53 -13.79
N VAL A 183 -9.25 3.34 -12.81
CA VAL A 183 -8.91 4.75 -13.05
C VAL A 183 -7.85 4.89 -14.14
N MET A 184 -6.83 4.03 -14.15
CA MET A 184 -5.79 4.05 -15.17
C MET A 184 -6.32 3.75 -16.58
N LEU A 185 -7.15 2.72 -16.74
CA LEU A 185 -7.76 2.34 -18.02
C LEU A 185 -8.71 3.43 -18.53
N PHE A 186 -9.56 3.99 -17.67
CA PHE A 186 -10.48 5.07 -18.06
C PHE A 186 -9.74 6.40 -18.32
N SER A 187 -8.61 6.63 -17.64
CA SER A 187 -7.73 7.78 -17.88
C SER A 187 -6.84 7.62 -19.11
N ALA A 188 -6.74 6.41 -19.68
CA ALA A 188 -5.92 6.17 -20.87
C ALA A 188 -6.33 7.06 -22.05
N ARG A 189 -7.62 7.38 -22.17
CA ARG A 189 -8.13 8.36 -23.15
C ARG A 189 -7.50 9.75 -22.96
N TRP A 190 -7.41 10.20 -21.71
CA TRP A 190 -6.84 11.50 -21.37
C TRP A 190 -5.33 11.53 -21.58
N ILE A 191 -4.64 10.43 -21.31
CA ILE A 191 -3.19 10.28 -21.50
C ILE A 191 -2.83 10.22 -22.99
N HIS A 192 -3.52 9.38 -23.77
CA HIS A 192 -3.17 9.09 -25.17
C HIS A 192 -3.88 9.95 -26.21
N LYS A 193 -4.63 10.99 -25.80
CA LYS A 193 -5.38 11.90 -26.68
C LYS A 193 -6.27 11.15 -27.70
N LEU A 194 -6.90 10.06 -27.29
CA LEU A 194 -7.76 9.26 -28.17
C LEU A 194 -9.03 10.05 -28.56
N PRO A 195 -9.57 9.82 -29.78
CA PRO A 195 -10.78 10.50 -30.26
C PRO A 195 -11.97 10.34 -29.29
N ARG A 196 -12.83 11.37 -29.22
CA ARG A 196 -14.02 11.35 -28.37
C ARG A 196 -15.04 10.37 -28.94
N GLY A 197 -15.14 9.16 -28.36
CA GLY A 197 -16.12 8.15 -28.75
C GLY A 197 -16.34 7.07 -27.67
N ASN A 198 -17.51 6.44 -27.69
CA ASN A 198 -17.91 5.38 -26.74
C ASN A 198 -17.03 4.11 -26.84
N THR A 199 -16.34 3.93 -27.96
CA THR A 199 -15.45 2.80 -28.26
C THR A 199 -14.29 2.68 -27.27
N ALA A 200 -13.70 3.80 -26.84
CA ALA A 200 -12.60 3.80 -25.88
C ALA A 200 -13.05 3.41 -24.46
N LEU A 201 -14.23 3.89 -24.03
CA LEU A 201 -14.82 3.56 -22.74
C LEU A 201 -15.23 2.09 -22.68
N LEU A 202 -15.89 1.59 -23.74
CA LEU A 202 -16.25 0.19 -23.85
C LEU A 202 -15.00 -0.70 -23.81
N ARG A 203 -13.93 -0.31 -24.52
CA ARG A 203 -12.67 -1.06 -24.49
C ARG A 203 -12.03 -1.06 -23.09
N ALA A 204 -12.03 0.07 -22.39
CA ALA A 204 -11.55 0.14 -21.01
C ALA A 204 -12.36 -0.79 -20.08
N ALA A 205 -13.69 -0.79 -20.23
CA ALA A 205 -14.56 -1.69 -19.47
C ALA A 205 -14.27 -3.17 -19.76
N VAL A 206 -14.12 -3.55 -21.03
CA VAL A 206 -13.76 -4.93 -21.42
C VAL A 206 -12.39 -5.34 -20.84
N LEU A 207 -11.40 -4.45 -20.88
CA LEU A 207 -10.07 -4.70 -20.30
C LEU A 207 -10.09 -4.78 -18.76
N LEU A 208 -11.14 -4.29 -18.10
CA LEU A 208 -11.28 -4.39 -16.66
C LEU A 208 -11.92 -5.72 -16.22
N LEU A 209 -12.69 -6.38 -17.09
CA LEU A 209 -13.42 -7.62 -16.77
C LEU A 209 -12.53 -8.73 -16.17
N PRO A 210 -11.32 -9.04 -16.70
CA PRO A 210 -10.47 -10.06 -16.08
C PRO A 210 -10.03 -9.71 -14.66
N TYR A 211 -9.77 -8.44 -14.34
CA TYR A 211 -9.42 -8.01 -12.98
C TYR A 211 -10.62 -8.14 -12.03
N ILE A 212 -11.83 -7.81 -12.50
CA ILE A 212 -13.07 -8.02 -11.74
C ILE A 212 -13.26 -9.51 -11.48
N ALA A 213 -13.13 -10.37 -12.51
CA ALA A 213 -13.29 -11.81 -12.38
C ALA A 213 -12.29 -12.41 -11.38
N VAL A 214 -11.02 -12.01 -11.43
CA VAL A 214 -10.00 -12.40 -10.44
C VAL A 214 -10.38 -11.96 -9.03
N THR A 215 -10.86 -10.73 -8.87
CA THR A 215 -11.26 -10.20 -7.56
C THR A 215 -12.45 -10.97 -6.98
N LEU A 216 -13.49 -11.21 -7.79
CA LEU A 216 -14.66 -11.98 -7.38
C LEU A 216 -14.29 -13.43 -7.04
N SER A 217 -13.43 -14.05 -7.83
CA SER A 217 -12.94 -15.41 -7.58
C SER A 217 -12.17 -15.48 -6.26
N TYR A 218 -11.28 -14.52 -5.99
CA TYR A 218 -10.55 -14.42 -4.73
C TYR A 218 -11.50 -14.25 -3.54
N LEU A 219 -12.46 -13.32 -3.63
CA LEU A 219 -13.44 -13.08 -2.55
C LEU A 219 -14.33 -14.30 -2.32
N PHE A 220 -14.72 -15.00 -3.38
CA PHE A 220 -15.47 -16.25 -3.28
C PHE A 220 -14.67 -17.31 -2.52
N VAL A 221 -13.44 -17.63 -2.94
CA VAL A 221 -12.58 -18.60 -2.26
C VAL A 221 -12.34 -18.18 -0.79
N ARG A 222 -12.04 -16.91 -0.55
CA ARG A 222 -11.84 -16.37 0.81
C ARG A 222 -13.07 -16.56 1.69
N SER A 223 -14.27 -16.35 1.15
CA SER A 223 -15.53 -16.51 1.89
C SER A 223 -15.79 -17.94 2.39
N GLN A 224 -15.15 -18.93 1.75
CA GLN A 224 -15.24 -20.35 2.11
C GLN A 224 -14.15 -20.76 3.13
N VAL A 225 -13.01 -20.08 3.14
CA VAL A 225 -11.85 -20.44 3.96
C VAL A 225 -11.76 -19.62 5.25
N VAL A 226 -12.16 -18.35 5.21
CA VAL A 226 -11.98 -17.41 6.32
C VAL A 226 -13.32 -17.13 7.01
N THR A 227 -13.37 -17.41 8.31
CA THR A 227 -14.56 -17.25 9.16
C THR A 227 -14.79 -15.81 9.58
N SER A 228 -13.73 -15.01 9.74
CA SER A 228 -13.81 -13.58 10.03
C SER A 228 -14.09 -12.78 8.76
N ARG A 229 -15.28 -12.20 8.68
CA ARG A 229 -15.71 -11.37 7.55
C ARG A 229 -15.71 -9.91 7.98
N ALA A 230 -15.12 -9.04 7.15
CA ALA A 230 -15.31 -7.61 7.31
C ALA A 230 -16.79 -7.30 7.06
N ALA A 231 -17.47 -6.85 8.10
CA ALA A 231 -18.87 -6.46 8.07
C ALA A 231 -19.00 -4.96 8.34
N PHE A 232 -20.14 -4.37 8.01
CA PHE A 232 -20.48 -3.05 8.54
C PHE A 232 -20.88 -3.19 10.02
N GLY A 233 -20.42 -2.29 10.88
CA GLY A 233 -20.78 -2.30 12.30
C GLY A 233 -19.81 -1.49 13.16
N SER A 234 -19.89 -1.66 14.48
CA SER A 234 -19.12 -0.88 15.47
C SER A 234 -17.76 -1.49 15.85
N ASN A 235 -17.51 -2.77 15.51
CA ASN A 235 -16.25 -3.42 15.86
C ASN A 235 -15.05 -2.73 15.19
N PRO A 236 -13.84 -2.74 15.80
CA PRO A 236 -12.68 -2.02 15.29
C PRO A 236 -12.31 -2.34 13.82
N TYR A 237 -12.46 -3.60 13.43
CA TYR A 237 -12.17 -4.09 12.07
C TYR A 237 -13.38 -4.14 11.14
N ASN A 238 -14.53 -3.61 11.59
CA ASN A 238 -15.70 -3.44 10.74
C ASN A 238 -15.58 -2.16 9.91
N PHE A 239 -16.31 -2.12 8.80
CA PHE A 239 -16.47 -0.95 7.96
C PHE A 239 -17.50 0.01 8.55
N HIS A 240 -17.23 1.30 8.37
CA HIS A 240 -18.13 2.39 8.67
C HIS A 240 -17.98 3.47 7.60
N ILE A 241 -19.10 4.06 7.18
CA ILE A 241 -19.13 5.15 6.20
C ILE A 241 -19.61 6.39 6.93
N GLY A 242 -18.73 7.36 7.09
CA GLY A 242 -19.01 8.61 7.78
C GLY A 242 -17.76 9.47 7.91
N PHE A 243 -17.70 10.26 8.98
CA PHE A 243 -16.54 11.11 9.27
C PHE A 243 -15.25 10.31 9.51
N ASN A 244 -15.36 9.01 9.83
CA ASN A 244 -14.21 8.10 9.94
C ASN A 244 -13.36 8.08 8.67
N ILE A 245 -13.95 8.21 7.47
CA ILE A 245 -13.21 8.22 6.20
C ILE A 245 -12.22 9.39 6.17
N ALA A 246 -12.71 10.61 6.44
CA ALA A 246 -11.87 11.80 6.46
C ALA A 246 -10.80 11.71 7.56
N ARG A 247 -11.19 11.27 8.75
CA ARG A 247 -10.27 11.04 9.87
C ARG A 247 -9.17 10.04 9.52
N ASN A 248 -9.52 8.90 8.93
CA ASN A 248 -8.58 7.84 8.58
C ASN A 248 -7.63 8.27 7.47
N LEU A 249 -8.13 8.95 6.43
CA LEU A 249 -7.28 9.53 5.40
C LEU A 249 -6.30 10.54 6.02
N ALA A 250 -6.76 11.43 6.91
CA ALA A 250 -5.88 12.37 7.59
C ALA A 250 -4.81 11.65 8.43
N LEU A 251 -5.17 10.63 9.20
CA LEU A 251 -4.22 9.85 9.99
C LEU A 251 -3.18 9.14 9.10
N LEU A 252 -3.62 8.52 8.00
CA LEU A 252 -2.74 7.78 7.08
C LEU A 252 -1.81 8.71 6.30
N PHE A 253 -2.29 9.86 5.81
CA PHE A 253 -1.45 10.85 5.15
C PHE A 253 -0.49 11.53 6.13
N THR A 254 -0.93 11.81 7.36
CA THR A 254 -0.03 12.32 8.41
C THR A 254 1.08 11.31 8.70
N ALA A 255 0.75 10.02 8.82
CA ALA A 255 1.76 8.98 9.03
C ALA A 255 2.75 8.91 7.85
N ALA A 256 2.27 8.98 6.61
CA ALA A 256 3.12 8.97 5.41
C ALA A 256 4.06 10.18 5.33
N ALA A 257 3.54 11.37 5.64
CA ALA A 257 4.26 12.64 5.52
C ALA A 257 5.16 12.93 6.73
N SER A 258 5.05 12.14 7.80
CA SER A 258 5.74 12.38 9.05
C SER A 258 7.25 12.12 8.91
N PRO A 259 8.10 13.13 9.18
CA PRO A 259 9.54 12.94 9.21
C PRO A 259 10.05 12.38 10.55
N ILE A 260 9.20 12.32 11.57
CA ILE A 260 9.50 11.87 12.94
C ILE A 260 8.66 10.62 13.22
N SER A 261 9.08 9.81 14.19
CA SER A 261 8.29 8.64 14.61
C SER A 261 6.87 9.04 15.04
N THR A 262 5.87 8.40 14.44
CA THR A 262 4.46 8.53 14.85
C THR A 262 4.22 8.11 16.30
N VAL A 263 5.10 7.27 16.87
CA VAL A 263 5.07 6.90 18.29
C VAL A 263 5.33 8.12 19.15
N THR A 264 6.36 8.92 18.82
CA THR A 264 6.69 10.14 19.56
C THR A 264 5.56 11.15 19.48
N LEU A 265 4.97 11.33 18.31
CA LEU A 265 3.80 12.19 18.13
C LEU A 265 2.63 11.75 19.02
N TYR A 266 2.30 10.47 18.99
CA TYR A 266 1.17 9.93 19.74
C TYR A 266 1.39 10.04 21.25
N THR A 267 2.58 9.69 21.73
CA THR A 267 2.96 9.81 23.14
C THR A 267 2.92 11.27 23.59
N ALA A 268 3.48 12.21 22.82
CA ALA A 268 3.43 13.64 23.16
C ALA A 268 1.99 14.16 23.23
N ALA A 269 1.13 13.76 22.29
CA ALA A 269 -0.28 14.14 22.28
C ALA A 269 -1.05 13.55 23.47
N LYS A 270 -0.78 12.30 23.85
CA LYS A 270 -1.47 11.63 24.97
C LYS A 270 -1.00 12.08 26.34
N THR A 271 0.26 12.46 26.47
CA THR A 271 0.86 12.93 27.73
C THR A 271 0.77 14.44 27.93
N GLY A 272 0.23 15.18 26.95
CA GLY A 272 0.10 16.64 27.03
C GLY A 272 1.42 17.41 26.89
N HIS A 273 2.50 16.79 26.41
CA HIS A 273 3.79 17.43 26.20
C HIS A 273 3.77 18.37 24.98
N ALA A 274 3.27 19.59 25.17
CA ALA A 274 3.10 20.60 24.13
C ALA A 274 4.39 20.90 23.36
N ALA A 275 5.54 20.96 24.05
CA ALA A 275 6.83 21.22 23.40
C ALA A 275 7.20 20.16 22.35
N GLY A 276 7.02 18.87 22.68
CA GLY A 276 7.29 17.77 21.74
C GLY A 276 6.36 17.81 20.52
N PHE A 277 5.10 18.16 20.75
CA PHE A 277 4.12 18.33 19.68
C PHE A 277 4.45 19.53 18.76
N SER A 278 4.89 20.66 19.32
CA SER A 278 5.30 21.85 18.56
C SER A 278 6.55 21.59 17.71
N ILE A 279 7.54 20.88 18.26
CA ILE A 279 8.74 20.46 17.51
C ILE A 279 8.33 19.57 16.34
N TYR A 280 7.43 18.60 16.58
CA TYR A 280 6.91 17.75 15.52
C TYR A 280 6.27 18.54 14.38
N ILE A 281 5.33 19.45 14.71
CA ILE A 281 4.63 20.26 13.71
C ILE A 281 5.64 21.08 12.91
N THR A 282 6.62 21.66 13.58
CA THR A 282 7.65 22.50 12.94
C THR A 282 8.45 21.69 11.92
N VAL A 283 9.00 20.54 12.32
CA VAL A 283 9.79 19.69 11.42
C VAL A 283 8.95 19.14 10.27
N ALA A 284 7.70 18.74 10.55
CA ALA A 284 6.78 18.29 9.51
C ALA A 284 6.45 19.42 8.52
N ALA A 285 6.15 20.64 9.01
CA ALA A 285 5.81 21.78 8.17
C ALA A 285 6.97 22.19 7.24
N ILE A 286 8.20 22.20 7.77
CA ILE A 286 9.42 22.50 7.00
C ILE A 286 9.56 21.57 5.77
N PHE A 287 9.07 20.35 5.85
CA PHE A 287 9.10 19.39 4.74
C PHE A 287 7.84 19.42 3.86
N VAL A 288 6.67 19.41 4.50
CA VAL A 288 5.38 19.27 3.84
C VAL A 288 5.02 20.53 3.04
N VAL A 289 5.29 21.72 3.59
CA VAL A 289 4.95 22.99 2.91
C VAL A 289 5.69 23.14 1.59
N PRO A 290 7.03 22.99 1.50
CA PRO A 290 7.73 23.02 0.21
C PRO A 290 7.25 21.96 -0.76
N THR A 291 6.95 20.74 -0.27
CA THR A 291 6.41 19.65 -1.09
C THR A 291 5.07 20.04 -1.73
N ILE A 292 4.13 20.57 -0.93
CA ILE A 292 2.83 21.06 -1.41
C ILE A 292 3.01 22.23 -2.38
N CYS A 293 3.88 23.19 -2.08
CA CYS A 293 4.17 24.32 -2.97
C CYS A 293 4.70 23.85 -4.33
N GLY A 294 5.58 22.85 -4.36
CA GLY A 294 6.04 22.23 -5.60
C GLY A 294 4.92 21.50 -6.36
N LEU A 295 4.11 20.71 -5.66
CA LEU A 295 2.96 20.01 -6.26
C LEU A 295 1.92 20.97 -6.84
N ALA A 296 1.64 22.10 -6.16
CA ALA A 296 0.72 23.11 -6.63
C ALA A 296 1.15 23.70 -7.98
N ARG A 297 2.46 23.83 -8.22
CA ARG A 297 3.02 24.24 -9.52
C ARG A 297 2.88 23.16 -10.59
N LEU A 298 2.83 21.89 -10.19
CA LEU A 298 2.60 20.73 -11.05
C LEU A 298 1.12 20.33 -11.17
N ARG A 299 0.17 21.13 -10.68
CA ARG A 299 -1.27 20.78 -10.67
C ARG A 299 -1.88 20.45 -12.04
N LYS A 300 -1.25 20.88 -13.14
CA LYS A 300 -1.67 20.57 -14.52
C LYS A 300 -1.00 19.31 -15.07
N ASN A 301 0.01 18.77 -14.39
CA ASN A 301 0.69 17.55 -14.77
C ASN A 301 -0.20 16.35 -14.45
N LYS A 302 -0.65 15.66 -15.50
CA LYS A 302 -1.55 14.50 -15.40
C LYS A 302 -0.95 13.36 -14.57
N ALA A 303 0.37 13.16 -14.63
CA ALA A 303 1.04 12.13 -13.86
C ALA A 303 0.95 12.39 -12.35
N VAL A 304 1.10 13.66 -11.94
CA VAL A 304 0.95 14.08 -10.54
C VAL A 304 -0.48 13.91 -10.07
N LEU A 305 -1.47 14.32 -10.87
CA LEU A 305 -2.88 14.14 -10.54
C LEU A 305 -3.27 12.66 -10.41
N LEU A 306 -2.78 11.80 -11.31
CA LEU A 306 -3.01 10.36 -11.23
C LEU A 306 -2.30 9.73 -10.03
N ALA A 307 -1.06 10.13 -9.73
CA ALA A 307 -0.37 9.65 -8.54
C ALA A 307 -1.10 10.04 -7.25
N PHE A 308 -1.68 11.23 -7.18
CA PHE A 308 -2.53 11.65 -6.06
C PHE A 308 -3.82 10.85 -5.97
N ALA A 309 -4.50 10.60 -7.09
CA ALA A 309 -5.66 9.71 -7.09
C ALA A 309 -5.29 8.29 -6.65
N PHE A 310 -4.15 7.76 -7.13
CA PHE A 310 -3.68 6.42 -6.79
C PHE A 310 -3.26 6.30 -5.34
N SER A 311 -2.67 7.33 -4.72
CA SER A 311 -2.33 7.30 -3.30
C SER A 311 -3.58 7.17 -2.41
N ILE A 312 -4.68 7.86 -2.76
CA ILE A 312 -5.96 7.72 -2.05
C ILE A 312 -6.58 6.33 -2.29
N LEU A 313 -6.64 5.89 -3.55
CA LEU A 313 -7.24 4.60 -3.90
C LEU A 313 -6.46 3.41 -3.31
N ALA A 314 -5.14 3.52 -3.18
CA ALA A 314 -4.30 2.51 -2.56
C ALA A 314 -4.61 2.28 -1.06
N LEU A 315 -5.26 3.25 -0.40
CA LEU A 315 -5.72 3.13 0.98
C LEU A 315 -7.10 2.44 1.10
N PHE A 316 -7.75 2.08 -0.01
CA PHE A 316 -8.98 1.29 0.02
C PHE A 316 -8.68 -0.19 0.32
N PRO A 317 -9.47 -0.89 1.14
CA PRO A 317 -10.63 -0.41 1.91
C PRO A 317 -10.26 0.09 3.31
N ALA A 318 -8.98 0.21 3.64
CA ALA A 318 -8.52 0.54 5.00
C ALA A 318 -9.12 1.84 5.54
N PHE A 319 -9.27 2.88 4.72
CA PHE A 319 -9.89 4.13 5.21
C PHE A 319 -11.37 3.99 5.61
N LEU A 320 -12.05 2.89 5.23
CA LEU A 320 -13.42 2.60 5.65
C LEU A 320 -13.49 1.91 7.03
N LEU A 321 -12.38 1.46 7.60
CA LEU A 321 -12.38 0.75 8.88
C LEU A 321 -12.69 1.71 10.05
N ASN A 322 -13.25 1.17 11.14
CA ASN A 322 -13.39 1.93 12.39
C ASN A 322 -12.03 2.23 13.04
N HIS A 323 -11.07 1.33 12.85
CA HIS A 323 -9.70 1.47 13.35
C HIS A 323 -8.68 1.21 12.23
N VAL A 324 -7.77 2.16 12.01
CA VAL A 324 -6.69 2.05 11.03
C VAL A 324 -5.34 1.92 11.69
N SER A 325 -4.53 0.99 11.18
CA SER A 325 -3.12 0.87 11.53
C SER A 325 -2.27 1.67 10.54
N GLU A 326 -1.15 2.23 11.01
CA GLU A 326 -0.12 2.83 10.17
C GLU A 326 0.36 1.85 9.08
N LEU A 327 0.30 0.53 9.31
CA LEU A 327 0.70 -0.48 8.33
C LEU A 327 0.01 -0.32 6.96
N TYR A 328 -1.24 0.13 6.95
CA TYR A 328 -2.04 0.25 5.72
C TYR A 328 -1.51 1.33 4.76
N VAL A 329 -0.74 2.28 5.27
CA VAL A 329 -0.16 3.36 4.45
C VAL A 329 0.80 2.81 3.40
N TYR A 330 1.43 1.67 3.65
CA TYR A 330 2.47 1.09 2.80
C TYR A 330 2.01 0.82 1.36
N ASN A 331 0.73 0.46 1.15
CA ASN A 331 0.18 0.30 -0.21
C ASN A 331 0.22 1.60 -1.01
N ALA A 332 0.05 2.75 -0.34
CA ALA A 332 0.05 4.07 -0.97
C ALA A 332 1.46 4.67 -1.13
N MET A 333 2.44 4.16 -0.39
CA MET A 333 3.79 4.74 -0.31
C MET A 333 4.50 4.87 -1.67
N PRO A 334 4.40 3.95 -2.64
CA PRO A 334 5.00 4.18 -3.96
C PRO A 334 4.48 5.43 -4.67
N PHE A 335 3.18 5.73 -4.51
CA PHE A 335 2.55 6.90 -5.11
C PHE A 335 2.84 8.18 -4.31
N ILE A 336 2.85 8.08 -2.98
CA ILE A 336 3.22 9.20 -2.10
C ILE A 336 4.68 9.58 -2.32
N ALA A 337 5.58 8.61 -2.43
CA ALA A 337 6.98 8.82 -2.73
C ALA A 337 7.19 9.53 -4.07
N LEU A 338 6.41 9.17 -5.10
CA LEU A 338 6.41 9.88 -6.37
C LEU A 338 5.98 11.35 -6.19
N LEU A 339 4.91 11.60 -5.44
CA LEU A 339 4.44 12.97 -5.16
C LEU A 339 5.46 13.78 -4.37
N VAL A 340 6.10 13.20 -3.36
CA VAL A 340 7.17 13.82 -2.59
C VAL A 340 8.34 14.18 -3.49
N GLY A 341 8.84 13.22 -4.27
CA GLY A 341 9.95 13.46 -5.20
C GLY A 341 9.64 14.54 -6.23
N ALA A 342 8.43 14.51 -6.82
CA ALA A 342 7.99 15.52 -7.79
C ALA A 342 7.82 16.91 -7.16
N GLY A 343 7.18 16.99 -5.98
CA GLY A 343 6.91 18.24 -5.28
C GLY A 343 8.18 18.86 -4.71
N PHE A 344 8.83 18.15 -3.79
CA PHE A 344 10.02 18.63 -3.10
C PHE A 344 11.21 18.80 -4.07
N GLY A 345 11.39 17.86 -5.01
CA GLY A 345 12.46 17.96 -6.01
C GLY A 345 12.31 19.17 -6.93
N LEU A 346 11.08 19.49 -7.36
CA LEU A 346 10.84 20.71 -8.16
C LEU A 346 11.14 21.99 -7.36
N PHE A 347 10.80 22.00 -6.07
CA PHE A 347 11.14 23.11 -5.18
C PHE A 347 12.66 23.30 -5.08
N ALA A 348 13.41 22.21 -4.89
CA ALA A 348 14.86 22.23 -4.77
C ALA A 348 15.57 22.66 -6.08
N GLU A 349 15.10 22.21 -7.24
CA GLU A 349 15.78 22.48 -8.52
C GLU A 349 15.55 23.89 -9.04
N ARG A 350 14.32 24.40 -8.90
CA ARG A 350 13.88 25.63 -9.56
C ARG A 350 14.39 26.91 -8.90
N SER A 351 14.95 26.82 -7.69
CA SER A 351 15.41 28.03 -7.05
C SER A 351 16.64 28.61 -7.73
N ASP A 352 16.49 29.77 -8.35
CA ASP A 352 17.60 30.55 -8.91
C ASP A 352 18.45 31.18 -7.80
N VAL A 353 17.93 31.21 -6.56
CA VAL A 353 18.60 31.78 -5.39
C VAL A 353 19.42 30.69 -4.69
N LYS A 354 20.74 30.89 -4.60
CA LYS A 354 21.66 29.94 -3.92
C LYS A 354 21.18 29.59 -2.50
N LEU A 355 20.65 30.56 -1.76
CA LEU A 355 20.14 30.37 -0.39
C LEU A 355 19.01 29.35 -0.32
N GLU A 356 18.01 29.44 -1.20
CA GLU A 356 16.88 28.52 -1.22
C GLU A 356 17.30 27.09 -1.59
N LYS A 357 18.27 26.92 -2.51
CA LYS A 357 18.88 25.60 -2.79
C LYS A 357 19.55 25.02 -1.54
N THR A 358 20.34 25.84 -0.84
CA THR A 358 21.00 25.44 0.41
C THR A 358 19.96 25.05 1.47
N ILE A 359 18.88 25.82 1.60
CA ILE A 359 17.77 25.51 2.51
C ILE A 359 17.13 24.18 2.12
N ALA A 360 16.80 23.95 0.85
CA ALA A 360 16.18 22.70 0.40
C ALA A 360 17.08 21.49 0.68
N VAL A 361 18.39 21.61 0.47
CA VAL A 361 19.37 20.55 0.80
C VAL A 361 19.43 20.32 2.31
N ALA A 362 19.50 21.39 3.11
CA ALA A 362 19.51 21.28 4.57
C ALA A 362 18.22 20.60 5.09
N VAL A 363 17.06 20.97 4.55
CA VAL A 363 15.77 20.33 4.87
C VAL A 363 15.80 18.85 4.49
N ALA A 364 16.30 18.50 3.31
CA ALA A 364 16.39 17.11 2.88
C ALA A 364 17.28 16.28 3.83
N ILE A 365 18.41 16.84 4.27
CA ILE A 365 19.33 16.18 5.22
C ILE A 365 18.64 15.99 6.57
N VAL A 366 18.04 17.05 7.13
CA VAL A 366 17.36 16.99 8.44
C VAL A 366 16.21 16.00 8.42
N VAL A 367 15.37 16.04 7.37
CA VAL A 367 14.22 15.13 7.20
C VAL A 367 14.70 13.69 6.98
N GLY A 368 15.76 13.49 6.20
CA GLY A 368 16.36 12.18 5.97
C GLY A 368 16.92 11.58 7.26
N ALA A 369 17.71 12.36 8.01
CA ALA A 369 18.27 11.95 9.30
C ALA A 369 17.16 11.66 10.32
N SER A 370 16.12 12.50 10.37
CA SER A 370 14.96 12.30 11.25
C SER A 370 14.21 11.00 10.92
N ASN A 371 14.02 10.70 9.64
CA ASN A 371 13.39 9.45 9.20
C ASN A 371 14.25 8.22 9.57
N ILE A 372 15.56 8.27 9.35
CA ILE A 372 16.49 7.20 9.75
C ILE A 372 16.47 6.99 11.27
N GLY A 373 16.49 8.08 12.05
CA GLY A 373 16.37 8.02 13.51
C GLY A 373 15.03 7.42 13.95
N ALA A 374 13.93 7.77 13.27
CA ALA A 374 12.62 7.19 13.52
C ALA A 374 12.57 5.69 13.18
N ILE A 375 13.21 5.26 12.09
CA ILE A 375 13.37 3.83 11.73
C ILE A 375 14.12 3.09 12.83
N ALA A 376 15.28 3.60 13.25
CA ALA A 376 16.10 2.98 14.28
C ALA A 376 15.33 2.87 15.61
N SER A 377 14.66 3.95 16.04
CA SER A 377 13.84 3.96 17.25
C SER A 377 12.69 2.96 17.19
N LYS A 378 11.90 2.95 16.11
CA LYS A 378 10.78 2.00 15.96
C LYS A 378 11.25 0.55 15.90
N THR A 379 12.37 0.28 15.24
CA THR A 379 12.95 -1.06 15.16
C THR A 379 13.46 -1.51 16.53
N SER A 380 14.10 -0.63 17.31
CA SER A 380 14.49 -0.91 18.70
C SER A 380 13.28 -1.27 19.56
N LEU A 381 12.19 -0.49 19.47
CA LEU A 381 10.96 -0.77 20.21
C LEU A 381 10.37 -2.14 19.85
N MET A 382 10.38 -2.52 18.57
CA MET A 382 9.93 -3.85 18.14
C MET A 382 10.85 -4.97 18.64
N TRP A 383 12.16 -4.75 18.63
CA TRP A 383 13.15 -5.69 19.16
C TRP A 383 12.96 -5.90 20.67
N GLU A 384 12.91 -4.82 21.44
CA GLU A 384 12.65 -4.84 22.89
C GLU A 384 11.34 -5.56 23.20
N ASN A 385 10.29 -5.35 22.39
CA ASN A 385 9.04 -6.07 22.53
C ASN A 385 9.19 -7.58 22.28
N GLY A 386 10.00 -7.97 21.29
CA GLY A 386 10.32 -9.38 21.04
C GLY A 386 11.02 -10.05 22.22
N GLU A 387 12.06 -9.43 22.77
CA GLU A 387 12.80 -9.94 23.93
C GLU A 387 11.89 -10.07 25.16
N ARG A 388 11.08 -9.03 25.45
CA ARG A 388 10.11 -9.04 26.55
C ARG A 388 9.08 -10.14 26.38
N ALA A 389 8.52 -10.30 25.19
CA ALA A 389 7.53 -11.34 24.90
C ALA A 389 8.13 -12.73 25.11
N GLN A 390 9.39 -12.95 24.70
CA GLN A 390 10.08 -14.23 24.90
C GLN A 390 10.25 -14.57 26.39
N VAL A 391 10.64 -13.59 27.21
CA VAL A 391 10.74 -13.77 28.67
C VAL A 391 9.39 -14.13 29.28
N ILE A 392 8.34 -13.35 28.97
CA ILE A 392 6.99 -13.57 29.50
C ILE A 392 6.44 -14.92 29.04
N ILE A 393 6.57 -15.27 27.76
CA ILE A 393 6.12 -16.56 27.22
C ILE A 393 6.81 -17.72 27.96
N THR A 394 8.12 -17.62 28.18
CA THR A 394 8.89 -18.67 28.86
C THR A 394 8.43 -18.85 30.30
N GLN A 395 8.22 -17.74 31.02
CA GLN A 395 7.72 -17.77 32.40
C GLN A 395 6.28 -18.29 32.48
N LEU A 396 5.39 -17.82 31.60
CA LEU A 396 4.01 -18.30 31.53
C LEU A 396 3.92 -19.79 31.20
N LYS A 397 4.71 -20.30 30.25
CA LYS A 397 4.75 -21.74 29.94
C LYS A 397 5.15 -22.57 31.17
N HIS A 398 6.09 -22.07 31.97
CA HIS A 398 6.47 -22.75 33.21
C HIS A 398 5.33 -22.74 34.23
N THR A 399 4.73 -21.57 34.50
CA THR A 399 3.63 -21.42 35.46
C THR A 399 2.37 -22.18 35.06
N ILE A 400 2.03 -22.22 33.77
CA ILE A 400 0.84 -22.92 33.24
C ILE A 400 0.99 -24.44 33.36
N LYS A 401 2.19 -24.99 33.16
CA LYS A 401 2.44 -26.43 33.31
C LYS A 401 2.23 -26.94 34.73
N THR A 402 2.53 -26.11 35.73
CA THR A 402 2.37 -26.47 37.15
C THR A 402 1.01 -26.09 37.71
N HIS A 403 0.12 -25.51 36.89
CA HIS A 403 -1.15 -24.99 37.33
C HIS A 403 -2.21 -26.10 37.53
N PRO A 404 -3.13 -26.00 38.52
CA PRO A 404 -4.22 -26.95 38.69
C PRO A 404 -5.07 -27.09 37.41
N GLN A 405 -5.67 -28.26 37.17
CA GLN A 405 -6.58 -28.47 36.04
C GLN A 405 -7.89 -27.69 36.23
N CYS A 406 -8.51 -27.26 35.12
CA CYS A 406 -9.80 -26.55 35.11
C CYS A 406 -9.83 -25.29 35.99
N SER A 407 -8.72 -24.56 36.00
CA SER A 407 -8.55 -23.30 36.74
C SER A 407 -8.55 -22.10 35.81
N CYS A 408 -8.44 -20.91 36.39
CA CYS A 408 -8.39 -19.63 35.69
C CYS A 408 -7.08 -18.92 36.04
N LEU A 409 -6.49 -18.23 35.06
CA LEU A 409 -5.26 -17.47 35.21
C LEU A 409 -5.48 -16.03 34.76
N TYR A 410 -5.47 -15.11 35.73
CA TYR A 410 -5.56 -13.68 35.47
C TYR A 410 -4.18 -13.07 35.37
N LEU A 411 -3.89 -12.44 34.24
CA LEU A 411 -2.66 -11.70 33.97
C LEU A 411 -2.93 -10.22 34.22
N VAL A 412 -2.55 -9.73 35.39
CA VAL A 412 -2.82 -8.38 35.87
C VAL A 412 -1.74 -7.41 35.42
N ASN A 413 -2.12 -6.46 34.57
CA ASN A 413 -1.26 -5.36 34.17
C ASN A 413 -1.17 -4.29 35.27
N PRO A 414 0.03 -3.80 35.62
CA PRO A 414 0.20 -2.70 36.56
C PRO A 414 -0.46 -1.42 36.03
N GLN A 415 -0.86 -0.51 36.92
CA GLN A 415 -1.25 0.84 36.50
C GLN A 415 -0.01 1.55 35.93
N CYS A 416 -0.12 1.99 34.67
CA CYS A 416 1.01 2.54 33.93
C CYS A 416 0.61 3.78 33.14
N GLU A 417 1.44 4.81 33.22
CA GLU A 417 1.34 6.00 32.37
C GLU A 417 1.88 5.75 30.95
N MET A 418 2.41 4.55 30.69
CA MET A 418 2.89 4.18 29.37
C MET A 418 1.73 4.08 28.38
N VAL A 419 1.87 4.83 27.30
CA VAL A 419 0.89 4.89 26.23
C VAL A 419 1.11 3.72 25.27
N GLU A 420 0.09 2.90 25.09
CA GLU A 420 0.10 1.84 24.07
C GLU A 420 -0.12 2.41 22.67
N TYR A 421 0.69 1.98 21.72
CA TYR A 421 0.64 2.45 20.35
C TYR A 421 1.09 1.37 19.37
N SER A 422 0.13 0.85 18.60
CA SER A 422 0.37 -0.16 17.56
C SER A 422 1.19 -1.33 18.13
N ILE A 423 2.10 -1.89 17.34
CA ILE A 423 3.03 -2.94 17.75
C ILE A 423 4.28 -2.42 18.48
N PHE A 424 4.41 -1.10 18.63
CA PHE A 424 5.63 -0.46 19.09
C PHE A 424 5.68 -0.36 20.61
N THR A 425 4.55 -0.08 21.26
CA THR A 425 4.47 0.03 22.71
C THR A 425 3.29 -0.77 23.27
N TYR A 426 3.62 -1.72 24.14
CA TYR A 426 2.66 -2.57 24.87
C TYR A 426 2.93 -2.54 26.37
N ASN A 427 1.85 -2.53 27.14
CA ASN A 427 1.88 -2.57 28.59
C ASN A 427 1.81 -4.02 29.09
N GLY A 428 2.72 -4.36 30.00
CA GLY A 428 2.72 -5.64 30.72
C GLY A 428 2.48 -6.86 29.81
N PHE A 429 1.43 -7.63 30.13
CA PHE A 429 1.00 -8.85 29.44
C PHE A 429 0.25 -8.62 28.11
N HIS A 430 -0.15 -7.39 27.76
CA HIS A 430 -0.78 -7.16 26.45
C HIS A 430 0.13 -7.56 25.29
N ILE A 431 1.45 -7.53 25.50
CA ILE A 431 2.45 -7.95 24.53
C ILE A 431 2.33 -9.42 24.10
N VAL A 432 1.76 -10.29 24.96
CA VAL A 432 1.54 -11.71 24.68
C VAL A 432 0.08 -12.05 24.42
N LYS A 433 -0.82 -11.06 24.34
CA LYS A 433 -2.26 -11.26 24.14
C LYS A 433 -2.58 -12.17 22.96
N ASN A 434 -1.93 -11.94 21.83
CA ASN A 434 -2.13 -12.73 20.60
C ASN A 434 -1.41 -14.09 20.63
N SER A 435 -0.55 -14.32 21.62
CA SER A 435 0.22 -15.56 21.78
C SER A 435 -0.36 -16.50 22.83
N LEU A 436 -1.42 -16.10 23.56
CA LEU A 436 -2.01 -16.91 24.63
C LEU A 436 -2.49 -18.28 24.15
N GLN A 437 -3.10 -18.34 22.97
CA GLN A 437 -3.53 -19.61 22.37
C GLN A 437 -2.33 -20.53 22.10
N TYR A 438 -1.27 -20.02 21.47
CA TYR A 438 -0.03 -20.78 21.25
C TYR A 438 0.58 -21.28 22.57
N ILE A 439 0.53 -20.48 23.64
CA ILE A 439 1.00 -20.90 24.96
C ILE A 439 0.17 -22.09 25.47
N LYS A 440 -1.16 -22.03 25.41
CA LYS A 440 -2.06 -23.12 25.81
C LYS A 440 -1.78 -24.41 25.03
N GLU A 441 -1.73 -24.32 23.70
CA GLU A 441 -1.45 -25.45 22.80
C GLU A 441 -0.08 -26.07 23.10
N SER A 442 0.97 -25.25 23.23
CA SER A 442 2.33 -25.73 23.49
C SER A 442 2.56 -26.28 24.90
N THR A 443 1.60 -26.09 25.81
CA THR A 443 1.62 -26.65 27.16
C THR A 443 0.59 -27.77 27.36
N ASN A 444 -0.20 -28.08 26.33
CA ASN A 444 -1.34 -29.02 26.40
C ASN A 444 -2.34 -28.65 27.52
N ARG A 445 -2.63 -27.35 27.65
CA ARG A 445 -3.50 -26.76 28.68
C ARG A 445 -4.63 -25.92 28.05
N GLU A 446 -5.40 -26.54 27.16
CA GLU A 446 -6.58 -25.89 26.56
C GLU A 446 -7.71 -25.69 27.58
N ASP A 447 -7.68 -26.43 28.69
CA ASP A 447 -8.62 -26.34 29.82
C ASP A 447 -8.49 -25.04 30.65
N LEU A 448 -7.34 -24.37 30.56
CA LEU A 448 -7.05 -23.19 31.36
C LEU A 448 -7.72 -21.96 30.74
N ASP A 449 -8.51 -21.20 31.50
CA ASP A 449 -8.94 -19.88 31.05
C ASP A 449 -7.88 -18.83 31.39
N ILE A 450 -7.51 -17.98 30.43
CA ILE A 450 -6.46 -16.97 30.63
C ILE A 450 -7.01 -15.62 30.18
N GLU A 451 -7.08 -14.68 31.12
CA GLU A 451 -7.59 -13.33 30.87
C GLU A 451 -6.57 -12.28 31.28
N ILE A 452 -6.38 -11.24 30.47
CA ILE A 452 -5.52 -10.11 30.81
C ILE A 452 -6.41 -8.98 31.33
N ILE A 453 -6.17 -8.55 32.57
CA ILE A 453 -6.94 -7.51 33.25
C ILE A 453 -6.03 -6.38 33.72
N THR A 454 -6.61 -5.20 33.93
CA THR A 454 -5.92 -4.05 34.53
C THR A 454 -5.92 -4.16 36.06
N SER A 455 -4.98 -3.46 36.70
CA SER A 455 -4.96 -3.35 38.17
C SER A 455 -6.25 -2.75 38.75
N SER A 456 -6.92 -1.85 38.01
CA SER A 456 -8.23 -1.31 38.41
C SER A 456 -9.36 -2.34 38.33
N GLU A 457 -9.37 -3.18 37.29
CA GLU A 457 -10.34 -4.28 37.19
C GLU A 457 -10.07 -5.31 38.29
N TYR A 458 -8.79 -5.64 38.54
CA TYR A 458 -8.38 -6.50 39.65
C TYR A 458 -8.85 -5.98 41.02
N ALA A 459 -8.80 -4.67 41.26
CA ALA A 459 -9.26 -4.07 42.51
C ALA A 459 -10.79 -4.19 42.71
N ASN A 460 -11.56 -4.27 41.61
CA ASN A 460 -13.02 -4.33 41.63
C ASN A 460 -13.59 -5.76 41.54
N LEU A 461 -12.73 -6.77 41.35
CA LEU A 461 -13.15 -8.17 41.25
C LEU A 461 -13.56 -8.72 42.62
N ASP A 462 -14.71 -9.39 42.67
CA ASP A 462 -15.12 -10.17 43.85
C ASP A 462 -14.32 -11.49 43.92
N LYS A 463 -13.22 -11.43 44.67
CA LYS A 463 -12.28 -12.56 44.84
C LYS A 463 -12.93 -13.78 45.49
N SER A 464 -14.06 -13.61 46.20
CA SER A 464 -14.75 -14.72 46.85
C SER A 464 -15.34 -15.73 45.84
N LEU A 465 -15.62 -15.28 44.62
CA LEU A 465 -16.14 -16.07 43.51
C LEU A 465 -15.04 -16.77 42.69
N LEU A 466 -13.76 -16.45 42.95
CA LEU A 466 -12.62 -16.84 42.10
C LEU A 466 -11.65 -17.78 42.82
N LYS A 467 -12.18 -18.71 43.63
CA LYS A 467 -11.39 -19.61 44.49
C LYS A 467 -10.40 -20.51 43.73
N ASN A 468 -10.63 -20.75 42.44
CA ASN A 468 -9.77 -21.56 41.58
C ASN A 468 -8.97 -20.72 40.58
N CYS A 469 -8.88 -19.39 40.79
CA CYS A 469 -8.13 -18.51 39.92
C CYS A 469 -6.81 -18.06 40.56
N VAL A 470 -5.76 -17.97 39.75
CA VAL A 470 -4.49 -17.39 40.17
C VAL A 470 -4.20 -16.12 39.41
N PHE A 471 -3.61 -15.17 40.11
CA PHE A 471 -3.30 -13.85 39.60
C PHE A 471 -1.80 -13.72 39.42
N LEU A 472 -1.36 -13.36 38.22
CA LEU A 472 0.03 -13.02 37.92
C LEU A 472 0.11 -11.53 37.62
N THR A 473 1.09 -10.83 38.17
CA THR A 473 1.44 -9.45 37.79
C THR A 473 2.78 -9.40 37.08
N THR A 474 3.05 -8.28 36.43
CA THR A 474 4.39 -7.95 35.97
C THR A 474 5.11 -7.05 36.97
N THR A 475 6.44 -7.16 37.05
CA THR A 475 7.28 -6.32 37.92
C THR A 475 7.40 -4.87 37.45
N SER A 476 7.02 -4.58 36.21
CA SER A 476 7.14 -3.25 35.62
C SER A 476 6.12 -3.02 34.52
N CYS A 477 5.89 -1.76 34.17
CA CYS A 477 5.08 -1.37 33.02
C CYS A 477 5.60 -1.94 31.69
N ARG A 478 6.92 -2.04 31.57
CA ARG A 478 7.60 -2.74 30.47
C ARG A 478 7.70 -4.25 30.70
N GLY A 479 7.02 -4.85 31.66
CA GLY A 479 6.91 -6.31 31.80
C GLY A 479 8.24 -7.08 31.76
N ALA A 480 9.23 -6.70 32.57
CA ALA A 480 10.54 -7.38 32.60
C ALA A 480 10.53 -8.73 33.36
N GLY A 481 9.41 -9.11 33.98
CA GLY A 481 9.25 -10.39 34.65
C GLY A 481 7.84 -10.59 35.19
N VAL A 482 7.46 -11.86 35.35
CA VAL A 482 6.20 -12.33 35.91
C VAL A 482 6.38 -12.63 37.39
N LYS A 483 5.46 -12.14 38.22
CA LYS A 483 5.34 -12.48 39.65
C LYS A 483 3.91 -12.93 39.93
N THR A 484 3.73 -13.87 40.84
CA THR A 484 2.40 -14.16 41.39
C THR A 484 1.94 -12.98 42.26
N LEU A 485 0.74 -12.48 42.00
CA LEU A 485 0.00 -11.64 42.94
C LEU A 485 -0.59 -12.59 43.97
N ASN A 486 0.18 -12.81 45.02
CA ASN A 486 -0.17 -13.50 46.25
C ASN A 486 0.04 -15.02 46.24
N GLU A 487 0.85 -15.47 47.21
CA GLU A 487 0.26 -15.91 48.49
C GLU A 487 -0.27 -14.73 49.30
#